data_AF-A0A529NX12-F1
#
_entry.id   AF-A0A529NX12-F1
#
_cell.length_a   1.000
_cell.length_b   1.000
_cell.length_c   1.000
_cell.angle_alpha   90.00
_cell.angle_beta   90.00
_cell.angle_gamma   90.00
#
_symmetry.space_group_name_H-M   'P 1'
#
loop_
_entity.id
_entity.type
_entity.pdbx_description
1 polymer ?
#
loop_
_entity_poly.entity_id
_entity_poly.type
_entity_poly.pdbx_seq_one_letter_code
_entity_poly.pdbx_strand_id
1 'polypeptide(L)' 'MVARVRTVAFQGIEALPVDVQVMIAPGKVGMQIVGLPDKA' A
#
# COMPACT_ATOMS: atom_id res chain seq x y z
N MET A 1 -7.09 -9.36 -9.94
CA MET A 1 -6.51 -8.20 -10.67
C MET A 1 -5.43 -7.58 -9.81
N VAL A 2 -4.33 -7.10 -10.40
CA VAL A 2 -3.27 -6.41 -9.66
C VAL A 2 -3.17 -4.96 -10.14
N ALA A 3 -3.26 -4.00 -9.23
CA ALA A 3 -3.01 -2.59 -9.50
C ALA A 3 -1.65 -2.18 -8.91
N ARG A 4 -0.95 -1.27 -9.59
CA ARG A 4 0.34 -0.73 -9.17
C ARG A 4 0.28 0.79 -9.17
N VAL A 5 0.78 1.41 -8.11
CA VAL A 5 0.79 2.86 -7.95
C VAL A 5 2.17 3.29 -7.46
N ARG A 6 2.80 4.22 -8.18
CA ARG A 6 4.00 4.92 -7.73
C ARG A 6 3.57 6.12 -6.90
N THR A 7 4.07 6.23 -5.68
CA THR A 7 3.75 7.33 -4.78
C THR A 7 4.92 7.59 -3.84
N VAL A 8 4.71 8.44 -2.83
CA VAL A 8 5.67 8.72 -1.77
C VAL A 8 5.07 8.39 -0.40
N ALA A 9 5.92 8.01 0.54
CA ALA A 9 5.62 7.93 1.96
C ALA A 9 6.48 8.93 2.72
N PHE A 10 5.96 9.51 3.80
CA PHE A 10 6.73 10.41 4.64
C PHE A 10 7.34 9.67 5.83
N GLN A 11 8.64 9.81 6.01
CA GLN A 11 9.34 9.44 7.24
C GLN A 11 9.74 10.73 7.96
N GLY A 12 8.88 11.20 8.85
CA GLY A 12 9.02 12.54 9.43
C GLY A 12 8.83 13.62 8.35
N ILE A 13 9.90 14.34 8.02
CA ILE A 13 9.90 15.39 6.97
C ILE A 13 10.44 14.91 5.62
N GLU A 14 10.95 13.68 5.55
CA GLU A 14 11.55 13.14 4.32
C GLU A 14 10.50 12.42 3.49
N ALA A 15 10.38 12.78 2.20
CA ALA A 15 9.54 12.07 1.24
C ALA A 15 10.35 10.96 0.57
N LEU A 16 9.96 9.71 0.83
CA LEU A 16 10.60 8.53 0.26
C LEU A 16 9.72 7.95 -0.86
N PRO A 17 10.29 7.65 -2.05
CA PRO A 17 9.54 7.01 -3.12
C PRO A 17 9.14 5.59 -2.71
N VAL A 18 7.88 5.23 -2.96
CA VAL A 18 7.35 3.89 -2.67
C VAL A 18 6.49 3.38 -3.83
N ASP A 19 6.63 2.08 -4.11
CA ASP A 19 5.78 1.36 -5.06
C ASP A 19 4.73 0.55 -4.29
N VAL A 20 3.46 0.89 -4.48
CA VAL A 20 2.33 0.20 -3.86
C VAL A 20 1.74 -0.80 -4.84
N GLN A 21 1.45 -2.01 -4.34
CA GLN A 21 0.78 -3.06 -5.10
C GLN A 21 -0.50 -3.49 -4.38
N VAL A 22 -1.61 -3.53 -5.12
CA VAL A 22 -2.91 -3.95 -4.61
C VAL A 22 -3.37 -5.18 -5.38
N MET A 23 -3.62 -6.26 -4.65
CA MET A 23 -4.24 -7.46 -5.20
C MET A 23 -5.75 -7.44 -4.91
N ILE A 24 -6.55 -7.52 -5.96
CA ILE A 24 -8.01 -7.60 -5.90
C ILE A 24 -8.42 -9.03 -6.26
N ALA A 25 -9.13 -9.69 -5.34
CA ALA A 25 -9.63 -11.06 -5.49
C ALA A 25 -11.14 -11.14 -5.16
N PRO A 26 -11.89 -12.08 -5.75
CA PRO A 26 -13.28 -12.34 -5.36
C PRO A 26 -13.40 -12.82 -3.92
N GLY A 27 -14.48 -12.48 -3.23
CA GLY A 27 -14.74 -12.92 -1.86
C GLY A 27 -15.53 -11.92 -1.04
N LYS A 28 -15.47 -12.06 0.30
CA LYS A 28 -16.01 -11.07 1.23
C LYS A 28 -15.18 -9.80 1.19
N VAL A 29 -15.83 -8.65 1.39
CA VAL A 29 -15.15 -7.36 1.51
C VAL A 29 -14.22 -7.39 2.72
N GLY A 30 -12.95 -7.08 2.48
CA GLY A 30 -11.91 -6.99 3.49
C GLY A 30 -10.69 -6.28 2.91
N MET A 31 -9.91 -5.65 3.78
CA MET A 31 -8.67 -4.98 3.42
C MET A 31 -7.57 -5.44 4.38
N GLN A 32 -6.43 -5.82 3.84
CA GLN A 32 -5.22 -6.09 4.61
C GLN A 32 -4.06 -5.32 3.99
N ILE A 33 -3.32 -4.61 4.84
CA ILE A 33 -2.14 -3.84 4.45
C ILE A 33 -0.90 -4.58 4.97
N VAL A 34 0.08 -4.75 4.10
CA VAL A 34 1.35 -5.41 4.41
C VAL A 34 2.51 -4.55 3.94
N GLY A 35 3.62 -4.55 4.68
CA GLY A 35 4.85 -3.85 4.31
C GLY A 35 4.90 -2.36 4.67
N LEU A 36 3.77 -1.69 4.96
CA LEU A 36 3.82 -0.36 5.58
C LEU A 36 3.97 -0.49 7.11
N PRO A 37 4.70 0.45 7.75
CA PRO A 37 4.90 0.46 9.20
C PRO A 37 3.60 0.70 9.97
N ASP A 38 2.68 1.49 9.40
CA ASP A 38 1.37 1.78 10.00
C ASP A 38 0.34 0.70 9.61
N LYS A 39 0.53 -0.52 10.12
CA LYS A 39 -0.44 -1.62 9.95
C LYS A 39 -1.71 -1.41 10.81
N ALA A 40 -2.39 -0.27 10.73
CA ALA A 40 -3.76 -0.08 11.22
C ALA A 40 -4.31 1.30 10.87
#